data_AF-X1DIW2-F1
#
_entry.id   AF-X1DIW2-F1
#
_cell.length_a   1.000
_cell.length_b   1.000
_cell.length_c   1.000
_cell.angle_alpha   90.00
_cell.angle_beta   90.00
_cell.angle_gamma   90.00
#
_symmetry.space_group_name_H-M   'P 1'
#
loop_
_entity.id
_entity.type
_entity.pdbx_description
1 polymer ?
#
loop_
_entity_poly.entity_id
_entity_poly.type
_entity_poly.pdbx_seq_one_letter_code
_entity_poly.pdbx_strand_id
1 'polypeptide(L)'
;DFSTEIFSIIAQKTGKLDPFLQIKIESNDFFKKLIPKLNESFADLPKKEKLYSLVLYSIAANMVDFSTGGHKVDLNDIAKNIVYFPEEGLAIDHFNDLHNLIEKSNSIIYLSDNCGEVVVDNLVVNFLVKEMKKKVYFGLKGAPIANDCTMDDFTRDELPQYATETFAVSSSFGWN
;
A
#
# COMPACT_ATOMS: atom_id res chain seq x y z
N ASP A 1 -22.63 6.38 1.53
CA ASP A 1 -21.57 7.37 1.76
C ASP A 1 -21.55 8.35 0.57
N PHE A 2 -21.45 9.65 0.85
CA PHE A 2 -21.48 10.73 -0.15
C PHE A 2 -20.30 10.66 -1.13
N SER A 3 -19.11 10.27 -0.66
CA SER A 3 -17.93 10.14 -1.51
C SER A 3 -18.10 9.04 -2.55
N THR A 4 -18.60 7.88 -2.13
CA THR A 4 -18.94 6.75 -3.02
C THR A 4 -19.95 7.16 -4.12
N GLU A 5 -20.93 8.00 -3.77
CA GLU A 5 -21.92 8.53 -4.72
C GLU A 5 -21.28 9.46 -5.77
N ILE A 6 -20.37 10.34 -5.34
CA ILE A 6 -19.62 11.21 -6.27
C ILE A 6 -18.80 10.40 -7.26
N PHE A 7 -18.04 9.39 -6.81
CA PHE A 7 -17.24 8.58 -7.73
C PHE A 7 -18.10 7.79 -8.72
N SER A 8 -19.28 7.34 -8.29
CA SER A 8 -20.27 6.72 -9.18
C SER A 8 -20.74 7.69 -10.27
N ILE A 9 -21.00 8.95 -9.92
CA ILE A 9 -21.38 10.01 -10.89
C ILE A 9 -20.22 10.29 -11.86
N ILE A 10 -18.97 10.35 -11.38
CA ILE A 10 -17.80 10.56 -12.25
C ILE A 10 -17.67 9.42 -13.27
N ALA A 11 -17.79 8.17 -12.84
CA ALA A 11 -17.77 7.02 -13.74
C ALA A 11 -18.87 7.11 -14.81
N GLN A 12 -20.10 7.46 -14.42
CA GLN A 12 -21.22 7.67 -15.35
C GLN A 12 -20.96 8.80 -16.34
N LYS A 13 -20.42 9.94 -15.88
CA LYS A 13 -20.18 11.12 -16.73
C LYS A 13 -19.01 10.93 -17.70
N THR A 14 -18.01 10.16 -17.31
CA THR A 14 -16.83 9.87 -18.15
C THR A 14 -17.04 8.69 -19.08
N GLY A 15 -18.06 7.86 -18.84
CA GLY A 15 -18.29 6.61 -19.57
C GLY A 15 -17.19 5.56 -19.32
N LYS A 16 -16.36 5.76 -18.29
CA LYS A 16 -15.28 4.86 -17.89
C LYS A 16 -15.65 4.17 -16.59
N LEU A 17 -15.50 2.85 -16.55
CA LEU A 17 -15.75 2.06 -15.34
C LEU A 17 -14.78 2.43 -14.21
N ASP A 18 -13.50 2.65 -14.54
CA ASP A 18 -12.50 3.19 -13.63
C ASP A 18 -11.82 4.42 -14.26
N PRO A 19 -12.24 5.65 -13.87
CA PRO A 19 -11.62 6.89 -14.33
C PRO A 19 -10.16 7.07 -13.90
N PHE A 20 -9.72 6.35 -12.86
CA PHE A 20 -8.40 6.47 -12.24
C PHE A 20 -7.43 5.34 -12.64
N LEU A 21 -7.86 4.42 -13.51
CA LEU A 21 -7.06 3.26 -13.94
C LEU A 21 -5.62 3.63 -14.32
N GLN A 22 -5.43 4.69 -15.12
CA GLN A 22 -4.11 5.07 -15.60
C GLN A 22 -3.18 5.47 -14.44
N ILE A 23 -3.70 6.25 -13.47
CA ILE A 23 -2.87 6.69 -12.34
C ILE A 23 -2.54 5.53 -11.40
N LYS A 24 -3.45 4.57 -11.24
CA LYS A 24 -3.21 3.35 -10.47
C LYS A 24 -2.05 2.52 -11.06
N ILE A 25 -2.06 2.32 -12.38
CA ILE A 25 -1.00 1.60 -13.10
C ILE A 25 0.35 2.32 -12.92
N GLU A 26 0.39 3.63 -13.16
CA GLU A 26 1.61 4.43 -13.04
C GLU A 26 2.17 4.42 -11.62
N SER A 27 1.29 4.50 -10.62
CA SER A 27 1.66 4.43 -9.20
C SER A 27 2.28 3.07 -8.86
N ASN A 28 1.60 1.96 -9.23
CA ASN A 28 2.11 0.61 -9.00
C ASN A 28 3.46 0.36 -9.70
N ASP A 29 3.60 0.80 -10.96
CA ASP A 29 4.83 0.64 -11.72
C ASP A 29 6.00 1.44 -11.17
N PHE A 30 5.74 2.64 -10.64
CA PHE A 30 6.75 3.43 -9.94
C PHE A 30 7.29 2.67 -8.73
N PHE A 31 6.41 2.21 -7.84
CA PHE A 31 6.84 1.51 -6.63
C PHE A 31 7.50 0.17 -6.94
N LYS A 32 7.00 -0.59 -7.92
CA LYS A 32 7.64 -1.85 -8.38
C LYS A 32 9.12 -1.64 -8.74
N LYS A 33 9.45 -0.53 -9.41
CA LYS A 33 10.84 -0.17 -9.75
C LYS A 33 11.67 0.26 -8.54
N LEU A 34 11.02 0.76 -7.48
CA LEU A 34 11.67 1.20 -6.25
C LEU A 34 11.95 0.04 -5.28
N ILE A 35 11.22 -1.07 -5.36
CA ILE A 35 11.34 -2.23 -4.46
C ILE A 35 12.79 -2.72 -4.25
N PRO A 36 13.65 -2.88 -5.28
CA PRO A 36 15.02 -3.31 -5.06
C PRO A 36 15.79 -2.38 -4.11
N LYS A 37 15.66 -1.07 -4.30
CA LYS A 37 16.32 -0.06 -3.47
C LYS A 37 15.78 -0.03 -2.05
N LEU A 38 14.47 -0.20 -1.87
CA LEU A 38 13.89 -0.35 -0.52
C LEU A 38 14.48 -1.58 0.16
N ASN A 39 14.46 -2.74 -0.50
CA ASN A 39 15.02 -3.97 0.07
C ASN A 39 16.49 -3.82 0.50
N GLU A 40 17.31 -3.15 -0.30
CA GLU A 40 18.71 -2.85 0.05
C GLU A 40 18.83 -2.02 1.34
N SER A 41 18.00 -1.00 1.49
CA SER A 41 18.06 -0.06 2.63
C SER A 41 17.81 -0.72 4.00
N PHE A 42 17.11 -1.84 4.04
CA PHE A 42 16.81 -2.57 5.28
C PHE A 42 17.35 -4.01 5.31
N ALA A 43 18.10 -4.45 4.30
CA ALA A 43 18.52 -5.85 4.15
C ALA A 43 19.26 -6.40 5.38
N ASP A 44 20.18 -5.61 5.92
CA ASP A 44 21.06 -5.99 7.03
C ASP A 44 20.52 -5.61 8.42
N LEU A 45 19.33 -5.00 8.47
CA LEU A 45 18.71 -4.62 9.74
C LEU A 45 18.23 -5.85 10.53
N PRO A 46 18.30 -5.82 11.87
CA PRO A 46 17.67 -6.84 12.68
C PRO A 46 16.15 -6.86 12.46
N LYS A 47 15.51 -7.98 12.82
CA LYS A 47 14.14 -8.30 12.42
C LYS A 47 13.12 -7.22 12.81
N LYS A 48 13.24 -6.67 14.03
CA LYS A 48 12.29 -5.66 14.53
C LYS A 48 12.44 -4.33 13.80
N GLU A 49 13.68 -3.89 13.57
CA GLU A 49 14.04 -2.68 12.87
C GLU A 49 13.66 -2.77 11.39
N LYS A 50 13.86 -3.95 10.78
CA LYS A 50 13.40 -4.23 9.42
C LYS A 50 11.89 -4.09 9.27
N LEU A 51 11.11 -4.63 10.23
CA LEU A 51 9.65 -4.43 10.25
C LEU A 51 9.30 -2.95 10.45
N TYR A 52 10.01 -2.24 11.31
CA TYR A 52 9.79 -0.80 11.52
C TYR A 52 9.99 -0.01 10.23
N SER A 53 11.12 -0.22 9.54
CA SER A 53 11.41 0.41 8.25
C SER A 53 10.34 0.10 7.21
N LEU A 54 9.89 -1.16 7.11
CA LEU A 54 8.81 -1.56 6.20
C LEU A 54 7.49 -0.82 6.49
N VAL A 55 7.12 -0.66 7.75
CA VAL A 55 5.94 0.12 8.16
C VAL A 55 6.10 1.59 7.79
N LEU A 56 7.26 2.19 8.03
CA LEU A 56 7.52 3.58 7.65
C LEU A 56 7.50 3.79 6.14
N TYR A 57 8.03 2.84 5.35
CA TYR A 57 7.95 2.90 3.90
C TYR A 57 6.51 2.77 3.37
N SER A 58 5.69 1.91 3.99
CA SER A 58 4.26 1.82 3.66
C SER A 58 3.54 3.16 3.93
N ILE A 59 3.76 3.76 5.10
CA ILE A 59 3.23 5.08 5.45
C ILE A 59 3.69 6.16 4.45
N ALA A 60 4.99 6.20 4.14
CA ALA A 60 5.55 7.15 3.19
C ALA A 60 4.99 6.96 1.78
N ALA A 61 4.74 5.72 1.37
CA ALA A 61 4.17 5.40 0.07
C ALA A 61 2.73 5.94 -0.06
N ASN A 62 1.94 5.88 1.01
CA ASN A 62 0.59 6.43 1.03
C ASN A 62 0.56 7.98 0.99
N MET A 63 1.65 8.65 1.37
CA MET A 63 1.76 10.11 1.26
C MET A 63 2.03 10.60 -0.16
N VAL A 64 2.35 9.71 -1.10
CA VAL A 64 2.68 10.10 -2.47
C VAL A 64 1.41 10.36 -3.27
N ASP A 65 1.18 11.64 -3.60
CA ASP A 65 0.07 12.04 -4.45
C ASP A 65 0.47 12.00 -5.94
N PHE A 66 -0.03 10.98 -6.65
CA PHE A 66 0.13 10.86 -8.10
C PHE A 66 -0.96 11.62 -8.88
N SER A 67 -2.00 12.13 -8.23
CA SER A 67 -3.18 12.72 -8.88
C SER A 67 -2.96 14.14 -9.44
N THR A 68 -1.82 14.77 -9.14
CA THR A 68 -1.47 16.11 -9.65
C THR A 68 -1.03 16.06 -11.12
N GLY A 69 -1.97 15.89 -12.04
CA GLY A 69 -1.78 15.74 -13.50
C GLY A 69 -1.19 16.96 -14.25
N GLY A 70 -0.24 17.69 -13.68
CA GLY A 70 0.37 18.87 -14.32
C GLY A 70 1.73 19.30 -13.78
N HIS A 71 2.13 18.87 -12.59
CA HIS A 71 3.49 19.08 -12.10
C HIS A 71 4.33 17.84 -12.43
N LYS A 72 5.47 18.02 -13.12
CA LYS A 72 6.50 16.99 -13.18
C LYS A 72 7.04 16.80 -11.76
N VAL A 73 6.34 16.02 -10.95
CA VAL A 73 6.88 15.56 -9.69
C VAL A 73 8.11 14.73 -10.06
N ASP A 74 9.28 15.13 -9.58
CA ASP A 74 10.49 14.37 -9.85
C ASP A 74 10.38 13.05 -9.09
N LEU A 75 10.13 11.99 -9.84
CA LEU A 75 10.04 10.62 -9.33
C LEU A 75 11.30 10.23 -8.54
N ASN A 76 12.46 10.81 -8.85
CA ASN A 76 13.68 10.59 -8.07
C ASN A 76 13.62 11.25 -6.70
N ASP A 77 12.98 12.41 -6.57
CA ASP A 77 12.84 13.09 -5.29
C ASP A 77 11.77 12.42 -4.43
N ILE A 78 10.65 11.97 -5.02
CA ILE A 78 9.71 11.07 -4.33
C ILE A 78 10.46 9.83 -3.82
N ALA A 79 11.22 9.16 -4.68
CA ALA A 79 11.95 7.95 -4.32
C ALA A 79 12.97 8.20 -3.20
N LYS A 80 13.66 9.35 -3.20
CA LYS A 80 14.56 9.74 -2.10
C LYS A 80 13.77 9.98 -0.82
N ASN A 81 12.70 10.77 -0.87
CA ASN A 81 11.90 11.08 0.31
C ASN A 81 11.37 9.81 0.95
N ILE A 82 10.88 8.85 0.16
CA ILE A 82 10.44 7.56 0.69
C ILE A 82 11.59 6.82 1.33
N VAL A 83 12.73 6.68 0.65
CA VAL A 83 13.91 5.94 1.16
C VAL A 83 14.44 6.54 2.48
N TYR A 84 14.41 7.87 2.63
CA TYR A 84 14.90 8.58 3.82
C TYR A 84 13.83 8.89 4.86
N PHE A 85 12.54 8.70 4.56
CA PHE A 85 11.43 8.90 5.51
C PHE A 85 11.65 8.17 6.85
N PRO A 86 12.25 6.97 6.91
CA PRO A 86 12.55 6.32 8.19
C PRO A 86 13.44 7.13 9.13
N GLU A 87 14.24 8.07 8.63
CA GLU A 87 15.09 8.95 9.43
C GLU A 87 14.29 10.08 10.11
N GLU A 88 13.16 10.49 9.53
CA GLU A 88 12.29 11.53 10.09
C GLU A 88 11.44 11.03 11.26
N GLY A 89 11.04 9.75 11.21
CA GLY A 89 10.23 9.09 12.25
C GLY A 89 8.77 9.54 12.28
N LEU A 90 8.01 9.05 13.26
CA LEU A 90 6.58 9.35 13.42
C LEU A 90 6.35 10.35 14.54
N ALA A 91 5.44 11.32 14.30
CA ALA A 91 5.00 12.25 15.35
C ALA A 91 4.27 11.54 16.50
N ILE A 92 3.55 10.47 16.19
CA ILE A 92 2.94 9.55 17.16
C ILE A 92 3.41 8.15 16.80
N ASP A 93 4.29 7.57 17.62
CA ASP A 93 4.90 6.27 17.38
C ASP A 93 4.44 5.23 18.41
N HIS A 94 3.51 4.36 17.98
CA HIS A 94 3.08 3.19 18.75
C HIS A 94 3.65 1.88 18.19
N PHE A 95 4.76 1.94 17.45
CA PHE A 95 5.33 0.76 16.80
C PHE A 95 5.67 -0.36 17.79
N ASN A 96 6.16 -0.02 19.00
CA ASN A 96 6.44 -1.03 20.02
C ASN A 96 5.19 -1.80 20.45
N ASP A 97 4.06 -1.12 20.59
CA ASP A 97 2.79 -1.76 20.95
C ASP A 97 2.25 -2.61 19.80
N LEU A 98 2.33 -2.09 18.57
CA LEU A 98 2.00 -2.83 17.35
C LEU A 98 2.85 -4.11 17.23
N HIS A 99 4.18 -3.99 17.38
CA HIS A 99 5.10 -5.11 17.32
C HIS A 99 4.77 -6.17 18.37
N ASN A 100 4.50 -5.76 19.61
CA ASN A 100 4.09 -6.68 20.68
C ASN A 100 2.77 -7.39 20.37
N LEU A 101 1.81 -6.69 19.76
CA LEU A 101 0.54 -7.26 19.34
C LEU A 101 0.75 -8.27 18.20
N ILE A 102 1.58 -7.95 17.21
CA ILE A 102 1.96 -8.84 16.10
C ILE A 102 2.63 -10.12 16.63
N GLU A 103 3.59 -10.00 17.54
CA GLU A 103 4.30 -11.15 18.13
C GLU A 103 3.33 -12.12 18.82
N LYS A 104 2.35 -11.59 19.58
CA LYS A 104 1.34 -12.40 20.28
C LYS A 104 0.23 -12.96 19.38
N SER A 105 0.05 -12.37 18.20
CA SER A 105 -1.02 -12.77 17.28
C SER A 105 -0.59 -13.94 16.40
N ASN A 106 -1.53 -14.84 16.10
CA ASN A 106 -1.33 -15.93 15.13
C ASN A 106 -1.81 -15.56 13.73
N SER A 107 -2.86 -14.74 13.67
CA SER A 107 -3.50 -14.27 12.45
C SER A 107 -3.58 -12.75 12.46
N ILE A 108 -3.35 -12.13 11.30
CA ILE A 108 -3.36 -10.69 11.10
C ILE A 108 -4.24 -10.40 9.88
N ILE A 109 -5.16 -9.45 10.01
CA ILE A 109 -5.82 -8.84 8.86
C ILE A 109 -5.05 -7.57 8.53
N TYR A 110 -4.55 -7.47 7.31
CA TYR A 110 -3.90 -6.26 6.79
C TYR A 110 -4.82 -5.67 5.73
N LEU A 111 -5.19 -4.41 5.87
CA LEU A 111 -6.12 -3.72 4.99
C LEU A 111 -5.33 -2.65 4.21
N SER A 112 -5.24 -2.78 2.89
CA SER A 112 -4.50 -1.83 2.04
C SER A 112 -5.43 -0.77 1.46
N ASP A 113 -4.90 0.43 1.24
CA ASP A 113 -5.68 1.56 0.75
C ASP A 113 -5.44 1.75 -0.76
N ASN A 114 -4.34 2.39 -1.15
CA ASN A 114 -4.15 2.91 -2.50
C ASN A 114 -3.30 2.02 -3.42
N CYS A 115 -3.54 2.11 -4.73
CA CYS A 115 -2.55 1.71 -5.71
C CYS A 115 -1.28 2.56 -5.56
N GLY A 116 -0.12 1.93 -5.73
CA GLY A 116 1.20 2.44 -5.37
C GLY A 116 1.61 1.91 -4.00
N GLU A 117 0.92 2.37 -2.95
CA GLU A 117 1.12 1.93 -1.56
C GLU A 117 1.01 0.40 -1.42
N VAL A 118 0.01 -0.21 -2.06
CA VAL A 118 -0.23 -1.66 -2.04
C VAL A 118 1.03 -2.48 -2.40
N VAL A 119 1.92 -1.95 -3.24
CA VAL A 119 3.16 -2.63 -3.64
C VAL A 119 4.14 -2.71 -2.47
N VAL A 120 4.19 -1.65 -1.65
CA VAL A 120 5.03 -1.57 -0.43
C VAL A 120 4.36 -2.31 0.72
N ASP A 121 3.05 -2.18 0.90
CA ASP A 121 2.26 -2.98 1.86
C ASP A 121 2.50 -4.48 1.67
N ASN A 122 2.57 -4.93 0.42
CA ASN A 122 2.80 -6.32 0.11
C ASN A 122 4.20 -6.81 0.54
N LEU A 123 5.19 -5.91 0.69
CA LEU A 123 6.46 -6.25 1.35
C LEU A 123 6.28 -6.44 2.86
N VAL A 124 5.45 -5.62 3.52
CA VAL A 124 5.10 -5.81 4.94
C VAL A 124 4.42 -7.17 5.11
N VAL A 125 3.43 -7.49 4.27
CA VAL A 125 2.74 -8.79 4.26
C VAL A 125 3.73 -9.93 4.04
N ASN A 126 4.63 -9.82 3.07
CA ASN A 126 5.67 -10.82 2.82
C ASN A 126 6.53 -11.06 4.08
N PHE A 127 6.96 -9.98 4.74
CA PHE A 127 7.76 -10.07 5.95
C PHE A 127 7.01 -10.75 7.10
N LEU A 128 5.74 -10.37 7.33
CA LEU A 128 4.89 -10.99 8.35
C LEU A 128 4.72 -12.50 8.10
N VAL A 129 4.54 -12.92 6.85
CA VAL A 129 4.38 -14.33 6.48
C VAL A 129 5.71 -15.09 6.55
N LYS A 130 6.76 -14.58 5.90
CA LYS A 130 8.03 -15.30 5.71
C LYS A 130 8.93 -15.24 6.94
N GLU A 131 9.06 -14.08 7.56
CA GLU A 131 10.00 -13.88 8.67
C GLU A 131 9.33 -14.03 10.03
N MET A 132 8.06 -13.62 10.15
CA MET A 132 7.30 -13.73 11.41
C MET A 132 6.40 -14.96 11.49
N LYS A 133 6.28 -15.74 10.40
CA LYS A 133 5.48 -16.97 10.32
C LYS A 133 4.01 -16.76 10.73
N LYS A 134 3.45 -15.59 10.40
CA LYS A 134 2.06 -15.23 10.70
C LYS A 134 1.13 -15.67 9.56
N LYS A 135 -0.13 -15.97 9.90
CA LYS A 135 -1.20 -16.05 8.89
C LYS A 135 -1.67 -14.63 8.61
N VAL A 136 -1.57 -14.19 7.36
CA VAL A 136 -1.97 -12.83 6.97
C VAL A 136 -3.11 -12.92 5.97
N TYR A 137 -4.19 -12.18 6.24
CA TYR A 137 -5.33 -12.02 5.35
C TYR A 137 -5.27 -10.59 4.81
N PHE A 138 -5.10 -10.44 3.50
CA PHE A 138 -4.85 -9.15 2.88
C PHE A 138 -6.11 -8.62 2.20
N GLY A 139 -6.69 -7.57 2.77
CA GLY A 139 -7.92 -6.95 2.31
C GLY A 139 -7.64 -5.86 1.27
N LEU A 140 -8.30 -5.97 0.13
CA LEU A 140 -8.31 -4.99 -0.95
C LEU A 140 -9.73 -4.48 -1.22
N LYS A 141 -9.83 -3.46 -2.06
CA LYS A 141 -11.11 -2.91 -2.48
C LYS A 141 -11.90 -3.87 -3.38
N GLY A 142 -13.21 -3.89 -3.17
CA GLY A 142 -14.14 -4.71 -3.95
C GLY A 142 -14.60 -4.07 -5.26
N ALA A 143 -14.43 -2.75 -5.41
CA ALA A 143 -14.75 -2.05 -6.64
C ALA A 143 -13.90 -0.77 -6.79
N PRO A 144 -13.66 -0.29 -8.03
CA PRO A 144 -12.92 0.94 -8.26
C PRO A 144 -13.57 2.16 -7.59
N ILE A 145 -12.83 2.80 -6.70
CA ILE A 145 -13.16 4.08 -6.08
C ILE A 145 -11.85 4.85 -5.97
N ALA A 146 -11.80 6.08 -6.51
CA ALA A 146 -10.57 6.89 -6.52
C ALA A 146 -9.34 6.06 -6.98
N ASN A 147 -8.23 6.18 -6.27
CA ASN A 147 -7.01 5.41 -6.45
C ASN A 147 -6.91 4.16 -5.56
N ASP A 148 -7.97 3.78 -4.81
CA ASP A 148 -7.98 2.58 -3.98
C ASP A 148 -7.63 1.34 -4.81
N CYS A 149 -6.81 0.45 -4.24
CA CYS A 149 -6.40 -0.78 -4.89
C CYS A 149 -7.45 -1.88 -4.76
N THR A 150 -7.96 -2.34 -5.90
CA THR A 150 -8.91 -3.46 -5.98
C THR A 150 -8.23 -4.82 -6.14
N MET A 151 -8.98 -5.91 -5.95
CA MET A 151 -8.54 -7.26 -6.36
C MET A 151 -8.15 -7.33 -7.85
N ASP A 152 -8.88 -6.62 -8.71
CA ASP A 152 -8.61 -6.56 -10.15
C ASP A 152 -7.32 -5.80 -10.42
N ASP A 153 -7.04 -4.72 -9.69
CA ASP A 153 -5.78 -3.98 -9.77
C ASP A 153 -4.59 -4.87 -9.37
N PHE A 154 -4.70 -5.54 -8.22
CA PHE A 154 -3.66 -6.44 -7.70
C PHE A 154 -3.36 -7.59 -8.66
N THR A 155 -4.39 -8.15 -9.29
CA THR A 155 -4.26 -9.23 -10.28
C THR A 155 -3.70 -8.70 -11.60
N ARG A 156 -4.23 -7.58 -12.12
CA ARG A 156 -3.78 -6.96 -13.38
C ARG A 156 -2.29 -6.64 -13.34
N ASP A 157 -1.84 -6.06 -12.24
CA ASP A 157 -0.47 -5.56 -12.11
C ASP A 157 0.53 -6.64 -11.65
N GLU A 158 0.07 -7.90 -11.60
CA GLU A 158 0.83 -9.10 -11.27
C GLU A 158 1.56 -8.99 -9.93
N LEU A 159 0.89 -8.40 -8.93
CA LEU A 159 1.48 -8.25 -7.61
C LEU A 159 1.64 -9.62 -6.93
N PRO A 160 2.80 -9.91 -6.31
CA PRO A 160 3.05 -11.23 -5.74
C PRO A 160 2.07 -11.61 -4.63
N GLN A 161 1.50 -12.82 -4.68
CA GLN A 161 0.60 -13.31 -3.64
C GLN A 161 1.39 -13.93 -2.47
N TYR A 162 1.57 -13.17 -1.38
CA TYR A 162 2.24 -13.66 -0.17
C TYR A 162 1.28 -14.03 0.96
N ALA A 163 0.14 -13.34 1.04
CA ALA A 163 -0.85 -13.55 2.08
C ALA A 163 -1.41 -14.98 2.05
N THR A 164 -1.87 -15.45 3.21
CA THR A 164 -2.64 -16.69 3.33
C THR A 164 -3.88 -16.64 2.44
N GLU A 165 -4.52 -15.48 2.38
CA GLU A 165 -5.64 -15.18 1.49
C GLU A 165 -5.64 -13.67 1.19
N THR A 166 -5.94 -13.31 -0.05
CA THR A 166 -6.26 -11.92 -0.43
C THR A 166 -7.73 -11.88 -0.79
N PHE A 167 -8.46 -10.88 -0.28
CA PHE A 167 -9.91 -10.82 -0.41
C PHE A 167 -10.41 -9.38 -0.62
N ALA A 168 -11.56 -9.26 -1.27
CA ALA A 168 -12.29 -7.99 -1.40
C ALA A 168 -13.08 -7.72 -0.11
N VAL A 169 -12.93 -6.51 0.45
CA VAL A 169 -13.60 -6.14 1.71
C VAL A 169 -14.90 -5.37 1.47
N SER A 170 -14.86 -4.26 0.72
CA SER A 170 -16.02 -3.39 0.48
C SER A 170 -15.92 -2.64 -0.85
N SER A 171 -17.08 -2.19 -1.34
CA SER A 171 -17.23 -1.38 -2.57
C SER A 171 -17.62 0.07 -2.26
N SER A 172 -17.17 0.61 -1.13
CA SER A 172 -17.49 1.93 -0.54
C SER A 172 -16.21 2.67 -0.20
N PHE A 173 -16.16 4.00 -0.10
CA PHE A 173 -14.93 4.67 0.36
C PHE A 173 -14.59 4.30 1.81
N GLY A 174 -13.32 3.94 2.09
CA GLY A 174 -12.93 3.32 3.38
C GLY A 174 -13.59 1.94 3.61
N TRP A 175 -13.51 1.37 4.80
CA TRP A 175 -13.95 -0.02 5.04
C TRP A 175 -15.41 -0.21 5.52
N ASN A 176 -16.25 0.82 5.36
CA ASN A 176 -17.63 0.84 5.88
C ASN A 176 -18.66 0.14 5.00
#